data_AF-J7L5N2-F1
#
_entry.id   AF-J7L5N2-F1
#
_cell.length_a   1.000
_cell.length_b   1.000
_cell.length_c   1.000
_cell.angle_alpha   90.00
_cell.angle_beta   90.00
_cell.angle_gamma   90.00
#
_symmetry.space_group_name_H-M   'P 1'
#
loop_
_entity.id
_entity.type
_entity.pdbx_description
1 polymer ?
#
loop_
_entity_poly.entity_id
_entity_poly.type
_entity_poly.pdbx_seq_one_letter_code
_entity_poly.pdbx_strand_id
1 'polypeptide(L)'
;MDPAVISQLLARQDNQGPLAQLTPRERQVLAEMAEGRSNSAIAGRLYITEKAISKHINNIFTKLDLPPSSDDSRRVLAVLAYLNGR
;
A
#
# COMPACT_ATOMS: atom_id res chain seq x y z
N MET A 1 4.66 -19.96 27.67
CA MET A 1 4.25 -19.58 26.31
C MET A 1 5.51 -19.49 25.48
N ASP A 2 5.61 -20.29 24.43
CA ASP A 2 6.81 -20.45 23.61
C ASP A 2 7.04 -19.20 22.72
N PRO A 3 8.23 -18.57 22.74
CA PRO A 3 8.52 -17.40 21.89
C PRO A 3 8.31 -17.68 20.39
N ALA A 4 8.59 -18.90 19.94
CA ALA A 4 8.40 -19.31 18.55
C ALA A 4 6.93 -19.30 18.10
N VAL A 5 6.00 -19.62 19.01
CA VAL A 5 4.55 -19.59 18.74
C VAL A 5 4.05 -18.14 18.66
N ILE A 6 4.63 -17.24 19.46
CA ILE A 6 4.33 -15.80 19.41
C ILE A 6 4.83 -15.21 18.08
N SER A 7 6.04 -15.56 17.64
CA SER A 7 6.57 -15.13 16.34
C SER A 7 5.73 -15.63 15.16
N GLN A 8 5.22 -16.87 15.19
CA GLN A 8 4.32 -17.38 14.16
C GLN A 8 2.94 -16.72 14.17
N LEU A 9 2.42 -16.36 15.34
CA LEU A 9 1.16 -15.62 15.46
C LEU A 9 1.31 -14.19 14.94
N LEU A 10 2.40 -13.49 15.28
CA LEU A 10 2.71 -12.15 14.78
C LEU A 10 2.93 -12.16 13.26
N ALA A 11 3.73 -13.10 12.74
CA ALA A 11 3.95 -13.22 11.29
C ALA A 11 2.67 -13.59 10.50
N ARG A 12 1.73 -14.32 11.13
CA ARG A 12 0.40 -14.55 10.56
C ARG A 12 -0.46 -13.29 10.60
N GLN A 13 -0.35 -12.47 11.64
CA GLN A 13 -1.11 -11.22 11.79
C GLN A 13 -0.65 -10.16 10.78
N ASP A 14 0.65 -10.05 10.53
CA ASP A 14 1.23 -9.21 9.46
C ASP A 14 0.65 -9.56 8.08
N ASN A 15 0.34 -10.85 7.88
CA ASN A 15 -0.20 -11.39 6.63
C ASN A 15 -1.74 -11.35 6.55
N GLN A 16 -2.41 -10.80 7.57
CA GLN A 16 -3.88 -10.68 7.64
C GLN A 16 -4.35 -9.22 7.57
N GLY A 17 -3.43 -8.26 7.50
CA GLY A 17 -3.75 -6.84 7.37
C GLY A 17 -4.24 -6.43 5.97
N PRO A 18 -4.83 -5.24 5.81
CA PRO A 18 -5.31 -4.73 4.53
C PRO A 18 -4.24 -4.75 3.41
N LEU A 19 -2.97 -4.66 3.79
CA LEU A 19 -1.82 -4.66 2.89
C LEU A 19 -1.47 -6.04 2.32
N ALA A 20 -1.99 -7.12 2.91
CA ALA A 20 -1.74 -8.49 2.45
C ALA A 20 -2.33 -8.76 1.06
N GLN A 21 -3.43 -8.08 0.71
CA GLN A 21 -4.10 -8.22 -0.60
C GLN A 21 -3.38 -7.50 -1.74
N LEU A 22 -2.41 -6.65 -1.41
CA LEU A 22 -1.62 -5.94 -2.40
C LEU A 22 -0.62 -6.90 -3.06
N THR A 23 -0.37 -6.70 -4.35
CA THR A 23 0.73 -7.36 -5.04
C THR A 23 2.06 -6.74 -4.62
N PRO A 24 3.20 -7.42 -4.85
CA PRO A 24 4.52 -6.83 -4.58
C PRO A 24 4.71 -5.47 -5.27
N ARG A 25 4.20 -5.31 -6.49
CA ARG A 25 4.31 -4.04 -7.23
C ARG A 25 3.44 -2.94 -6.64
N GLU A 26 2.23 -3.27 -6.21
CA GLU A 26 1.35 -2.32 -5.52
C GLU A 26 1.94 -1.87 -4.18
N ARG A 27 2.58 -2.78 -3.43
CA ARG A 27 3.31 -2.42 -2.21
C ARG A 27 4.48 -1.47 -2.49
N GLN A 28 5.27 -1.71 -3.55
CA GLN A 28 6.33 -0.79 -3.96
C GLN A 28 5.79 0.60 -4.28
N VAL A 29 4.71 0.68 -5.08
CA VAL A 29 4.06 1.96 -5.39
C VAL A 29 3.60 2.65 -4.10
N LEU A 30 2.93 1.93 -3.20
CA LEU A 30 2.46 2.47 -1.92
C LEU A 30 3.59 2.96 -1.01
N ALA A 31 4.72 2.26 -0.98
CA ALA A 31 5.91 2.70 -0.24
C ALA A 31 6.45 4.03 -0.78
N GLU A 32 6.57 4.18 -2.11
CA GLU A 32 7.01 5.44 -2.72
C GLU A 32 5.99 6.58 -2.51
N MET A 33 4.69 6.26 -2.48
CA MET A 33 3.65 7.24 -2.10
C MET A 33 3.84 7.71 -0.65
N ALA A 34 4.19 6.80 0.27
CA ALA A 34 4.46 7.13 1.66
C ALA A 34 5.74 7.96 1.85
N GLU A 35 6.70 7.85 0.93
CA GLU A 35 7.84 8.79 0.83
C GLU A 35 7.43 10.18 0.28
N GLY A 36 6.17 10.39 -0.07
CA GLY A 36 5.66 11.67 -0.60
C GLY A 36 5.97 11.91 -2.08
N ARG A 37 6.35 10.87 -2.83
CA ARG A 37 6.69 11.00 -4.26
C ARG A 37 5.46 11.29 -5.13
N SER A 38 5.62 12.08 -6.18
CA SER A 38 4.61 12.28 -7.25
C SER A 38 4.51 11.06 -8.16
N ASN A 39 3.42 10.93 -8.93
CA ASN A 39 3.27 9.83 -9.89
C ASN A 39 4.39 9.80 -10.94
N SER A 40 4.84 10.98 -11.41
CA SER A 40 5.96 11.12 -12.34
C SER A 40 7.29 10.64 -11.74
N ALA A 41 7.55 10.97 -10.48
CA ALA A 41 8.75 10.50 -9.77
C ALA A 41 8.74 8.98 -9.57
N ILE A 42 7.58 8.42 -9.16
CA ILE A 42 7.41 6.98 -8.99
C ILE A 42 7.57 6.27 -10.34
N ALA A 43 6.97 6.79 -11.40
CA ALA A 43 7.10 6.27 -12.76
C ALA A 43 8.57 6.19 -13.20
N GLY A 44 9.34 7.26 -12.99
CA GLY A 44 10.77 7.30 -13.29
C GLY A 44 11.58 6.28 -12.50
N ARG A 45 11.33 6.14 -11.20
CA ARG A 45 12.06 5.22 -10.32
C ARG A 45 11.73 3.76 -10.57
N LEU A 46 10.49 3.48 -10.96
CA LEU A 46 10.00 2.14 -11.24
C LEU A 46 10.11 1.75 -12.72
N TYR A 47 10.66 2.64 -13.57
CA TYR A 47 10.84 2.47 -15.02
C TYR A 47 9.56 2.06 -15.76
N ILE A 48 8.42 2.68 -15.41
CA ILE A 48 7.13 2.46 -16.05
C ILE A 48 6.42 3.80 -16.32
N THR A 49 5.32 3.79 -17.09
CA THR A 49 4.60 5.02 -17.43
C THR A 49 3.77 5.55 -16.25
N GLU A 50 3.51 6.86 -16.22
CA GLU A 50 2.58 7.46 -15.25
C GLU A 50 1.18 6.85 -15.33
N LYS A 51 0.73 6.47 -16.54
CA LYS A 51 -0.54 5.76 -16.74
C LYS A 51 -0.55 4.41 -16.02
N ALA A 52 0.56 3.67 -16.03
CA ALA A 52 0.69 2.42 -15.28
C ALA A 52 0.68 2.67 -13.77
N ILE A 53 1.33 3.75 -13.30
CA ILE A 53 1.27 4.16 -11.89
C ILE A 53 -0.17 4.48 -11.46
N SER A 54 -0.90 5.29 -12.23
CA SER A 54 -2.30 5.59 -11.95
C SER A 54 -3.17 4.32 -11.88
N LYS A 55 -2.90 3.34 -12.76
CA LYS A 55 -3.58 2.03 -12.70
C LYS A 55 -3.27 1.27 -11.41
N HIS A 56 -2.00 1.21 -11.00
CA HIS A 56 -1.62 0.58 -9.73
C HIS A 56 -2.26 1.29 -8.53
N ILE A 57 -2.29 2.62 -8.52
CA ILE A 57 -2.91 3.42 -7.45
C ILE A 57 -4.42 3.14 -7.35
N ASN A 58 -5.13 3.10 -8.47
CA ASN A 58 -6.54 2.76 -8.47
C ASN A 58 -6.79 1.34 -7.93
N ASN A 59 -5.97 0.37 -8.33
CA ASN A 59 -6.08 -0.99 -7.81
C ASN A 59 -5.79 -1.06 -6.30
N ILE A 60 -4.81 -0.28 -5.80
CA ILE A 60 -4.54 -0.17 -4.36
C ILE A 60 -5.79 0.34 -3.64
N PHE A 61 -6.41 1.42 -4.12
CA PHE A 61 -7.62 1.96 -3.49
C PHE A 61 -8.76 0.95 -3.47
N THR A 62 -8.98 0.22 -4.57
CA THR A 62 -9.99 -0.84 -4.61
C THR A 62 -9.68 -1.96 -3.61
N LYS A 63 -8.42 -2.40 -3.51
CA LYS A 63 -8.02 -3.50 -2.61
C LYS A 63 -8.02 -3.11 -1.14
N LEU A 64 -7.82 -1.83 -0.84
CA LEU A 64 -7.91 -1.28 0.52
C LEU A 64 -9.33 -0.83 0.86
N ASP A 65 -10.32 -1.10 0.00
CA ASP A 65 -11.72 -0.70 0.16
C ASP A 65 -11.88 0.81 0.42
N LEU A 66 -11.18 1.62 -0.38
CA LEU A 66 -11.20 3.08 -0.33
C LEU A 66 -12.06 3.66 -1.47
N PRO A 67 -13.39 3.82 -1.27
CA PRO A 67 -14.27 4.39 -2.27
C PRO A 67 -13.96 5.88 -2.50
N PRO A 68 -14.29 6.45 -3.68
CA PRO A 68 -14.20 7.89 -3.89
C PRO A 68 -14.95 8.66 -2.81
N SER A 69 -14.30 9.70 -2.26
CA SER A 69 -14.85 10.62 -1.27
C SER A 69 -14.57 12.04 -1.73
N SER A 70 -15.50 12.97 -1.48
CA SER A 70 -15.28 14.41 -1.69
C SER A 70 -14.45 15.03 -0.57
N ASP A 71 -14.52 14.42 0.62
CA ASP A 71 -14.02 15.01 1.86
C ASP A 71 -12.67 14.40 2.25
N ASP A 72 -12.38 13.18 1.77
CA ASP A 72 -11.16 12.45 2.12
C ASP A 72 -10.23 12.23 0.92
N SER A 73 -8.94 12.43 1.16
CA SER A 73 -7.91 12.03 0.20
C SER A 73 -7.61 10.54 0.32
N ARG A 74 -8.11 9.74 -0.63
CA ARG A 74 -7.82 8.29 -0.73
C ARG A 74 -6.33 7.97 -0.72
N ARG A 75 -5.49 8.85 -1.29
CA ARG A 75 -4.03 8.67 -1.26
C ARG A 75 -3.50 8.78 0.16
N VAL A 76 -3.95 9.78 0.92
CA VAL A 76 -3.55 9.96 2.32
C VAL A 76 -4.05 8.77 3.16
N LEU A 77 -5.31 8.35 2.99
CA LEU A 77 -5.85 7.18 3.68
C LEU A 77 -5.05 5.90 3.38
N ALA A 78 -4.70 5.66 2.12
CA ALA A 78 -3.86 4.52 1.74
C ALA A 78 -2.46 4.59 2.38
N VAL A 79 -1.84 5.77 2.41
CA VAL A 79 -0.54 5.97 3.07
C VAL A 79 -0.63 5.77 4.57
N LEU A 80 -1.67 6.27 5.24
CA LEU A 80 -1.90 6.03 6.66
C LEU A 80 -2.09 4.54 6.95
N ALA A 81 -2.85 3.82 6.12
CA ALA A 81 -3.00 2.37 6.23
C ALA A 81 -1.65 1.64 6.07
N TYR A 82 -0.78 2.11 5.18
CA TYR A 82 0.57 1.57 5.01
C TYR A 82 1.46 1.81 6.23
N LEU A 83 1.45 3.02 6.79
CA LEU A 83 2.28 3.39 7.94
C LEU A 83 1.81 2.74 9.24
N ASN A 84 0.51 2.55 9.42
CA ASN A 84 -0.06 1.87 10.59
C ASN A 84 0.13 0.35 10.56
N GLY A 85 0.35 -0.23 9.38
CA GLY A 85 0.56 -1.67 9.18
C GLY A 85 2.03 -2.08 9.02
N ARG A 86 2.98 -1.17 9.31
CA ARG A 86 4.43 -1.39 9.24
C ARG A 86 5.02 -1.64 10.62
#